data_AF-A0A922WUG9-F1
#
_entry.id   AF-A0A922WUG9-F1
#
_cell.length_a   1.000
_cell.length_b   1.000
_cell.length_c   1.000
_cell.angle_alpha   90.00
_cell.angle_beta   90.00
_cell.angle_gamma   90.00
#
_symmetry.space_group_name_H-M   'P 1'
#
loop_
_entity.id
_entity.type
_entity.pdbx_description
1 polymer ?
#
loop_
_entity_poly.entity_id
_entity_poly.type
_entity_poly.pdbx_seq_one_letter_code
_entity_poly.pdbx_strand_id
1 'polypeptide(L)'
;VSAHYCITEEGEVIRLVPEDRRAWHAGASYWRGIPDVNSASIGIELDHPGHALGYRGFAEAQIDALLPLLGRLVKQYDIPRANVVGHSDVAPMRKVDPGELFPWDRLAQAKLCLPRPACLAAGNPFHNWGSFFLALERFGYDITDQTKAVEAFERRWRPEHITGIPDGEVAAILWQLLLDRDQGRTR
;
A
#
# COMPACT_ATOMS: atom_id res chain seq x y z
N VAL A 1 -7.57 -3.05 -19.14
CA VAL A 1 -7.39 -3.01 -17.68
C VAL A 1 -8.67 -3.51 -17.04
N SER A 2 -8.60 -4.27 -15.95
CA SER A 2 -9.78 -4.73 -15.21
C SER A 2 -9.43 -4.90 -13.73
N ALA A 3 -10.42 -4.82 -12.85
CA ALA A 3 -10.29 -5.10 -11.42
C ALA A 3 -11.34 -6.14 -11.00
N HIS A 4 -11.19 -6.70 -9.80
CA HIS A 4 -12.22 -7.60 -9.27
C HIS A 4 -13.42 -6.81 -8.78
N TYR A 5 -13.15 -5.66 -8.16
CA TYR A 5 -14.16 -4.76 -7.62
C TYR A 5 -13.91 -3.33 -8.10
N CYS A 6 -15.01 -2.60 -8.31
CA CYS A 6 -15.03 -1.15 -8.42
C CYS A 6 -16.00 -0.61 -7.36
N ILE A 7 -15.62 0.45 -6.65
CA ILE A 7 -16.49 1.15 -5.70
C ILE A 7 -16.75 2.56 -6.20
N THR A 8 -18.02 2.87 -6.51
CA THR A 8 -18.42 4.20 -7.00
C THR A 8 -18.30 5.26 -5.91
N GLU A 9 -18.34 6.55 -6.26
CA GLU A 9 -18.29 7.65 -5.29
C GLU A 9 -19.42 7.57 -4.23
N GLU A 10 -20.57 6.99 -4.61
CA GLU A 10 -21.73 6.73 -3.73
C GLU A 10 -21.60 5.47 -2.88
N GLY A 11 -20.50 4.72 -3.00
CA GLY A 11 -20.23 3.51 -2.22
C GLY A 11 -20.85 2.23 -2.78
N GLU A 12 -21.33 2.22 -4.04
CA GLU A 12 -21.80 0.99 -4.68
C GLU A 12 -20.62 0.06 -5.00
N VAL A 13 -20.68 -1.18 -4.50
CA VAL A 13 -19.64 -2.19 -4.76
C VAL A 13 -20.04 -3.06 -5.94
N ILE A 14 -19.33 -2.89 -7.06
CA ILE A 14 -19.57 -3.61 -8.31
C ILE A 14 -18.49 -4.67 -8.47
N ARG A 15 -18.89 -5.94 -8.60
CA ARG A 15 -17.97 -7.05 -8.93
C ARG A 15 -17.85 -7.19 -10.45
N LEU A 16 -16.65 -6.99 -10.97
CA LEU A 16 -16.36 -7.04 -12.41
C LEU A 16 -15.69 -8.36 -12.83
N VAL A 17 -14.82 -8.91 -11.99
CA VAL A 17 -14.10 -10.18 -12.24
C VAL A 17 -14.26 -11.11 -11.04
N PRO A 18 -14.57 -12.41 -11.25
CA PRO A 18 -14.54 -13.41 -10.17
C PRO A 18 -13.19 -13.47 -9.46
N GLU A 19 -13.17 -13.76 -8.15
CA GLU A 19 -11.96 -13.66 -7.31
C GLU A 19 -10.99 -14.82 -7.55
N ASP A 20 -11.49 -15.91 -8.12
CA ASP A 20 -10.75 -17.08 -8.58
C ASP A 20 -10.20 -16.90 -10.01
N ARG A 21 -10.41 -15.73 -10.62
CA ARG A 21 -9.89 -15.37 -11.94
C ARG A 21 -8.94 -14.19 -11.83
N ARG A 22 -7.98 -14.14 -12.74
CA ARG A 22 -7.00 -13.06 -12.83
C ARG A 22 -7.62 -11.80 -13.46
N ALA A 23 -7.83 -10.74 -12.67
CA ALA A 23 -8.04 -9.39 -13.19
C ALA A 23 -6.71 -8.72 -13.60
N TRP A 24 -6.75 -7.71 -14.46
CA TRP A 24 -5.57 -7.02 -15.00
C TRP A 24 -5.50 -5.59 -14.49
N HIS A 25 -5.16 -5.40 -13.21
CA HIS A 25 -5.15 -4.11 -12.50
C HIS A 25 -3.73 -3.63 -12.18
N ALA A 26 -2.86 -4.50 -11.66
CA ALA A 26 -1.51 -4.13 -11.22
C ALA A 26 -0.56 -3.85 -12.41
N GLY A 27 -0.73 -4.54 -13.54
CA GLY A 27 0.21 -4.48 -14.67
C GLY A 27 1.61 -4.94 -14.27
N ALA A 28 2.66 -4.37 -14.89
CA ALA A 28 4.04 -4.58 -14.46
C ALA A 28 4.21 -4.06 -13.03
N SER A 29 4.49 -4.98 -12.10
CA SER A 29 4.45 -4.76 -10.66
C SER A 29 5.28 -5.79 -9.91
N TYR A 30 5.72 -5.46 -8.71
CA TYR A 30 6.49 -6.34 -7.84
C TYR A 30 6.10 -6.10 -6.38
N TRP A 31 5.93 -7.17 -5.62
CA TRP A 31 5.77 -7.08 -4.17
C TRP A 31 6.36 -8.31 -3.48
N ARG A 32 7.34 -8.12 -2.60
CA ARG A 32 7.89 -9.18 -1.72
C ARG A 32 8.29 -10.46 -2.47
N GLY A 33 9.00 -10.31 -3.59
CA GLY A 33 9.47 -11.42 -4.40
C GLY A 33 8.47 -11.89 -5.47
N ILE A 34 7.28 -11.29 -5.58
CA ILE A 34 6.27 -11.64 -6.58
C ILE A 34 6.30 -10.61 -7.73
N PRO A 35 6.82 -10.94 -8.93
CA PRO A 35 6.97 -10.01 -10.07
C PRO A 35 5.74 -9.89 -11.00
N ASP A 36 4.66 -10.62 -10.74
CA ASP A 36 3.36 -10.42 -11.41
C ASP A 36 2.25 -10.40 -10.37
N VAL A 37 2.04 -9.23 -9.74
CA VAL A 37 1.09 -9.11 -8.63
C VAL A 37 -0.34 -9.43 -9.07
N ASN A 38 -0.71 -9.25 -10.35
CA ASN A 38 -2.04 -9.66 -10.84
C ASN A 38 -2.33 -11.16 -10.59
N SER A 39 -1.29 -12.00 -10.62
CA SER A 39 -1.44 -13.45 -10.43
C SER A 39 -1.56 -13.87 -8.97
N ALA A 40 -1.43 -12.94 -8.02
CA ALA A 40 -1.45 -13.20 -6.59
C ALA A 40 -2.20 -12.12 -5.78
N SER A 41 -3.15 -11.40 -6.41
CA SER A 41 -3.87 -10.32 -5.73
C SER A 41 -5.31 -10.15 -6.19
N ILE A 42 -6.07 -9.45 -5.36
CA ILE A 42 -7.43 -8.99 -5.65
C ILE A 42 -7.38 -7.47 -5.77
N GLY A 43 -7.50 -6.95 -6.99
CA GLY A 43 -7.62 -5.51 -7.25
C GLY A 43 -9.00 -4.95 -6.95
N ILE A 44 -9.01 -3.82 -6.22
CA ILE A 44 -10.18 -2.99 -5.94
C ILE A 44 -9.89 -1.59 -6.47
N GLU A 45 -10.74 -1.10 -7.37
CA GLU A 45 -10.71 0.28 -7.86
C GLU A 45 -11.69 1.13 -7.06
N LEU A 46 -11.31 2.36 -6.75
CA LEU A 46 -12.20 3.37 -6.21
C LEU A 46 -12.40 4.42 -7.30
N ASP A 47 -13.65 4.74 -7.61
CA ASP A 47 -13.97 5.79 -8.56
C ASP A 47 -13.51 7.14 -8.00
N HIS A 48 -12.35 7.60 -8.45
CA HIS A 48 -11.69 8.77 -7.90
C HIS A 48 -10.89 9.46 -9.02
N PRO A 49 -10.95 10.81 -9.12
CA PRO A 49 -10.30 11.55 -10.22
C PRO A 49 -8.78 11.35 -10.30
N GLY A 50 -8.13 11.03 -9.17
CA GLY A 50 -6.67 10.82 -9.11
C GLY A 50 -5.85 12.10 -9.36
N HIS A 51 -4.52 11.98 -9.33
CA HIS A 51 -3.56 13.10 -9.47
C HIS A 51 -3.72 13.93 -10.75
N ALA A 52 -4.13 13.31 -11.85
CA ALA A 52 -4.21 13.99 -13.14
C ALA A 52 -5.48 14.86 -13.30
N LEU A 53 -6.56 14.58 -12.56
CA LEU A 53 -7.89 15.18 -12.80
C LEU A 53 -8.48 15.85 -11.56
N GLY A 54 -7.63 16.33 -10.64
CA GLY A 54 -8.06 17.02 -9.42
C GLY A 54 -8.14 16.09 -8.22
N TYR A 55 -6.96 15.64 -7.76
CA TYR A 55 -6.84 14.77 -6.59
C TYR A 55 -7.42 15.43 -5.33
N ARG A 56 -8.28 14.69 -4.65
CA ARG A 56 -9.04 15.12 -3.48
C ARG A 56 -9.14 13.97 -2.47
N GLY A 57 -9.76 14.25 -1.33
CA GLY A 57 -10.10 13.20 -0.38
C GLY A 57 -11.14 12.25 -0.96
N PHE A 58 -11.11 11.00 -0.51
CA PHE A 58 -12.07 9.97 -0.88
C PHE A 58 -13.42 10.22 -0.23
N ALA A 59 -14.52 9.89 -0.92
CA ALA A 59 -15.85 10.02 -0.35
C ALA A 59 -16.03 9.04 0.82
N GLU A 60 -16.70 9.47 1.90
CA GLU A 60 -16.91 8.60 3.07
C GLU A 60 -17.67 7.31 2.69
N ALA A 61 -18.65 7.41 1.78
CA ALA A 61 -19.39 6.25 1.28
C ALA A 61 -18.48 5.20 0.61
N GLN A 62 -17.43 5.62 -0.10
CA GLN A 62 -16.45 4.71 -0.67
C GLN A 62 -15.67 3.96 0.40
N ILE A 63 -15.21 4.67 1.43
CA ILE A 63 -14.40 4.09 2.49
C ILE A 63 -15.25 3.17 3.37
N ASP A 64 -16.48 3.58 3.67
CA ASP A 64 -17.42 2.78 4.45
C ASP A 64 -17.86 1.50 3.69
N ALA A 65 -17.91 1.52 2.36
CA ALA A 65 -18.12 0.34 1.52
C ALA A 65 -16.86 -0.54 1.40
N LEU A 66 -15.67 0.07 1.34
CA LEU A 66 -14.40 -0.63 1.23
C LEU A 66 -14.09 -1.47 2.49
N LEU A 67 -14.32 -0.92 3.68
CA LEU A 67 -13.99 -1.59 4.94
C LEU A 67 -14.61 -3.00 5.09
N PRO A 68 -15.92 -3.22 4.92
CA PRO A 68 -16.52 -4.56 5.01
C PRO A 68 -16.09 -5.47 3.84
N LEU A 69 -15.92 -4.94 2.63
CA LEU A 69 -15.41 -5.72 1.49
C LEU A 69 -14.01 -6.25 1.79
N LEU A 70 -13.10 -5.37 2.22
CA LEU A 70 -11.73 -5.72 2.57
C LEU A 70 -11.69 -6.67 3.76
N GLY A 71 -12.53 -6.46 4.78
CA GLY A 71 -12.67 -7.36 5.92
C GLY A 71 -13.06 -8.79 5.54
N ARG A 72 -14.01 -8.95 4.60
CA ARG A 72 -14.35 -10.26 4.05
C ARG A 72 -13.17 -10.88 3.31
N LEU A 73 -12.53 -10.13 2.42
CA LEU A 73 -11.41 -10.61 1.59
C LEU A 73 -10.23 -11.07 2.45
N VAL A 74 -9.80 -10.21 3.38
CA VAL A 74 -8.70 -10.49 4.31
C VAL A 74 -8.97 -11.78 5.09
N LYS A 75 -10.19 -11.93 5.62
CA LYS A 75 -10.58 -13.14 6.38
C LYS A 75 -10.67 -14.38 5.49
N GLN A 76 -11.28 -14.29 4.32
CA GLN A 76 -11.54 -15.42 3.43
C GLN A 76 -10.25 -16.01 2.86
N TYR A 77 -9.26 -15.16 2.56
CA TYR A 77 -8.01 -15.56 1.91
C TYR A 77 -6.80 -15.57 2.87
N ASP A 78 -7.01 -15.43 4.19
CA ASP A 78 -5.95 -15.29 5.21
C ASP A 78 -4.86 -14.29 4.79
N ILE A 79 -5.28 -13.12 4.27
CA ILE A 79 -4.34 -12.12 3.75
C ILE A 79 -3.66 -11.45 4.94
N PRO A 80 -2.33 -11.52 5.08
CA PRO A 80 -1.63 -10.77 6.11
C PRO A 80 -1.89 -9.27 5.93
N ARG A 81 -2.09 -8.52 7.03
CA ARG A 81 -2.30 -7.06 6.98
C ARG A 81 -1.20 -6.30 6.22
N ALA A 82 0.00 -6.87 6.17
CA ALA A 82 1.13 -6.35 5.44
C ALA A 82 1.06 -6.54 3.91
N ASN A 83 0.06 -7.25 3.40
CA ASN A 83 -0.22 -7.45 1.97
C ASN A 83 -1.47 -6.69 1.51
N VAL A 84 -2.01 -5.79 2.34
CA VAL A 84 -2.95 -4.75 1.90
C VAL A 84 -2.15 -3.51 1.56
N VAL A 85 -2.01 -3.26 0.26
CA VAL A 85 -1.04 -2.30 -0.31
C VAL A 85 -1.69 -1.46 -1.41
N GLY A 86 -1.12 -0.29 -1.68
CA GLY A 86 -1.51 0.57 -2.79
C GLY A 86 -0.89 0.13 -4.11
N HIS A 87 -1.40 0.65 -5.23
CA HIS A 87 -0.77 0.39 -6.54
C HIS A 87 0.64 1.01 -6.61
N SER A 88 0.81 2.17 -5.97
CA SER A 88 2.11 2.84 -5.81
C SER A 88 3.14 1.99 -5.06
N ASP A 89 2.72 1.15 -4.12
CA ASP A 89 3.65 0.26 -3.39
C ASP A 89 4.22 -0.83 -4.29
N VAL A 90 3.38 -1.37 -5.18
CA VAL A 90 3.75 -2.50 -6.04
C VAL A 90 4.27 -2.08 -7.42
N ALA A 91 4.04 -0.84 -7.83
CA ALA A 91 4.49 -0.29 -9.11
C ALA A 91 5.03 1.15 -8.95
N PRO A 92 6.03 1.36 -8.07
CA PRO A 92 6.47 2.70 -7.64
C PRO A 92 6.93 3.60 -8.78
N MET A 93 7.54 3.02 -9.82
CA MET A 93 8.03 3.75 -10.99
C MET A 93 6.93 4.32 -11.88
N ARG A 94 5.68 3.88 -11.71
CA ARG A 94 4.63 4.08 -12.72
C ARG A 94 3.28 4.50 -12.15
N LYS A 95 3.08 4.31 -10.84
CA LYS A 95 1.79 4.44 -10.18
C LYS A 95 1.93 5.23 -8.89
N VAL A 96 0.95 6.08 -8.64
CA VAL A 96 0.87 6.96 -7.47
C VAL A 96 -0.40 6.72 -6.65
N ASP A 97 -1.37 6.01 -7.21
CA ASP A 97 -2.61 5.62 -6.56
C ASP A 97 -2.40 4.58 -5.43
N PRO A 98 -3.24 4.58 -4.38
CA PRO A 98 -4.41 5.45 -4.17
C PRO A 98 -4.05 6.88 -3.72
N GLY A 99 -2.77 7.18 -3.55
CA GLY A 99 -2.29 8.53 -3.23
C GLY A 99 -2.18 8.82 -1.73
N GLU A 100 -1.61 10.00 -1.45
CA GLU A 100 -1.33 10.51 -0.10
C GLU A 100 -2.57 10.92 0.71
N LEU A 101 -3.72 11.10 0.06
CA LEU A 101 -5.00 11.41 0.72
C LEU A 101 -5.83 10.15 1.02
N PHE A 102 -5.34 8.95 0.66
CA PHE A 102 -6.03 7.71 0.96
C PHE A 102 -5.99 7.42 2.48
N PRO A 103 -7.14 7.15 3.13
CA PRO A 103 -7.23 7.08 4.59
C PRO A 103 -6.77 5.73 5.15
N TRP A 104 -5.48 5.41 4.98
CA TRP A 104 -4.86 4.19 5.50
C TRP A 104 -5.11 3.97 7.00
N ASP A 105 -5.18 5.04 7.78
CA ASP A 105 -5.42 4.97 9.22
C ASP A 105 -6.81 4.39 9.56
N ARG A 106 -7.85 4.67 8.75
CA ARG A 106 -9.18 4.07 8.96
C ARG A 106 -9.13 2.54 8.76
N LEU A 107 -8.42 2.06 7.74
CA LEU A 107 -8.21 0.63 7.51
C LEU A 107 -7.38 0.00 8.64
N ALA A 108 -6.36 0.71 9.12
CA ALA A 108 -5.51 0.24 10.20
C ALA A 108 -6.25 0.15 11.55
N GLN A 109 -7.12 1.12 11.86
CA GLN A 109 -8.02 1.09 13.03
C GLN A 109 -8.97 -0.11 12.98
N ALA A 110 -9.46 -0.46 11.79
CA ALA A 110 -10.22 -1.68 11.54
C ALA A 110 -9.37 -2.97 11.52
N LYS A 111 -8.05 -2.87 11.76
CA LYS A 111 -7.07 -3.97 11.72
C LYS A 111 -6.98 -4.68 10.37
N LEU A 112 -7.28 -3.97 9.27
CA LEU A 112 -7.25 -4.53 7.91
C LEU A 112 -5.90 -4.37 7.21
N CYS A 113 -5.13 -3.35 7.58
CA CYS A 113 -3.76 -3.16 7.12
C CYS A 113 -2.84 -2.81 8.29
N LEU A 114 -1.54 -2.72 8.02
CA LEU A 114 -0.57 -2.25 9.00
C LEU A 114 -0.78 -0.75 9.33
N PRO A 115 -0.73 -0.34 10.61
CA PRO A 115 -0.80 1.06 11.01
C PRO A 115 0.54 1.75 10.74
N ARG A 116 0.51 3.06 10.50
CA ARG A 116 1.73 3.86 10.55
C ARG A 116 2.35 3.74 11.95
N PRO A 117 3.66 3.47 12.09
CA PRO A 117 4.32 3.47 13.39
C PRO A 117 4.21 4.83 14.08
N ALA A 118 3.72 4.84 15.33
CA ALA A 118 3.50 6.06 16.12
C ALA A 118 4.72 6.46 16.99
N CYS A 119 5.62 5.51 17.28
CA CYS A 119 6.81 5.76 18.09
C CYS A 119 8.06 5.30 17.33
N LEU A 120 8.92 6.26 17.01
CA LEU A 120 10.16 6.05 16.27
C LEU A 120 11.35 6.03 17.24
N ALA A 121 11.33 5.05 18.16
CA ALA A 121 12.25 5.01 19.30
C ALA A 121 13.74 4.84 18.91
N ALA A 122 14.03 4.37 17.69
CA ALA A 122 15.36 3.90 17.31
C ALA A 122 16.17 4.87 16.42
N GLY A 123 15.60 6.00 15.97
CA GLY A 123 16.25 6.84 14.95
C GLY A 123 16.54 6.06 13.66
N ASN A 124 17.57 6.46 12.90
CA ASN A 124 18.03 5.73 11.72
C ASN A 124 18.97 4.58 12.15
N PRO A 125 18.55 3.31 12.08
CA PRO A 125 19.39 2.18 12.47
C PRO A 125 20.28 1.71 11.32
N PHE A 126 20.15 2.31 10.13
CA PHE A 126 20.93 1.94 8.95
C PHE A 126 22.25 2.70 8.95
N HIS A 127 23.36 1.98 8.80
CA HIS A 127 24.70 2.57 8.78
C HIS A 127 24.98 3.42 7.52
N ASN A 128 24.18 3.24 6.45
CA ASN A 128 24.21 4.02 5.22
C ASN A 128 22.89 3.82 4.44
N TRP A 129 22.67 4.61 3.40
CA TRP A 129 21.45 4.52 2.58
C TRP A 129 21.35 3.21 1.77
N GLY A 130 22.47 2.57 1.42
CA GLY A 130 22.44 1.23 0.84
C GLY A 130 21.77 0.20 1.75
N SER A 131 22.07 0.23 3.06
CA SER A 131 21.38 -0.61 4.05
C SER A 131 19.88 -0.28 4.18
N PHE A 132 19.50 0.99 4.05
CA PHE A 132 18.09 1.40 3.98
C PHE A 132 17.39 0.78 2.76
N PHE A 133 17.99 0.84 1.57
CA PHE A 133 17.37 0.27 0.36
C PHE A 133 17.24 -1.24 0.42
N LEU A 134 18.25 -1.95 0.94
CA LEU A 134 18.14 -3.39 1.18
C LEU A 134 17.02 -3.73 2.18
N ALA A 135 16.82 -2.87 3.19
CA ALA A 135 15.71 -3.01 4.13
C ALA A 135 14.36 -2.72 3.46
N LEU A 136 14.29 -1.76 2.54
CA LEU A 136 13.09 -1.40 1.79
C LEU A 136 12.67 -2.51 0.81
N GLU A 137 13.64 -3.10 0.13
CA GLU A 137 13.47 -4.32 -0.69
C GLU A 137 12.99 -5.49 0.19
N ARG A 138 13.66 -5.73 1.32
CA ARG A 138 13.25 -6.75 2.29
C ARG A 138 11.83 -6.52 2.79
N PHE A 139 11.38 -5.28 2.95
CA PHE A 139 10.01 -4.96 3.35
C PHE A 139 9.01 -5.28 2.24
N GLY A 140 9.35 -5.00 0.98
CA GLY A 140 8.61 -5.52 -0.17
C GLY A 140 8.73 -4.76 -1.49
N TYR A 141 9.35 -3.57 -1.51
CA TYR A 141 9.35 -2.70 -2.68
C TYR A 141 10.38 -3.14 -3.73
N ASP A 142 10.10 -2.82 -5.00
CA ASP A 142 11.11 -2.80 -6.05
C ASP A 142 11.97 -1.54 -5.92
N ILE A 143 13.27 -1.73 -5.70
CA ILE A 143 14.25 -0.65 -5.49
C ILE A 143 15.10 -0.35 -6.74
N THR A 144 14.70 -0.86 -7.92
CA THR A 144 15.39 -0.59 -9.20
C THR A 144 15.53 0.91 -9.45
N ASP A 145 14.47 1.68 -9.14
CA ASP A 145 14.52 3.13 -9.02
C ASP A 145 14.34 3.53 -7.55
N GLN A 146 15.45 3.85 -6.92
CA GLN A 146 15.52 4.17 -5.49
C GLN A 146 14.68 5.39 -5.10
N THR A 147 14.67 6.43 -5.94
CA THR A 147 13.88 7.65 -5.67
C THR A 147 12.40 7.34 -5.72
N LYS A 148 11.94 6.59 -6.73
CA LYS A 148 10.54 6.19 -6.85
C LYS A 148 10.09 5.23 -5.76
N ALA A 149 10.96 4.31 -5.34
CA ALA A 149 10.68 3.43 -4.21
C ALA A 149 10.47 4.23 -2.90
N VAL A 150 11.30 5.25 -2.66
CA VAL A 150 11.16 6.13 -1.49
C VAL A 150 9.90 6.98 -1.60
N GLU A 151 9.60 7.59 -2.75
CA GLU A 151 8.36 8.36 -2.95
C GLU A 151 7.11 7.51 -2.65
N ALA A 152 7.07 6.26 -3.11
CA ALA A 152 5.96 5.35 -2.84
C ALA A 152 5.85 4.98 -1.36
N PHE A 153 6.98 4.67 -0.72
CA PHE A 153 7.01 4.39 0.71
C PHE A 153 6.55 5.60 1.54
N GLU A 154 7.07 6.80 1.27
CA GLU A 154 6.63 8.04 1.90
C GLU A 154 5.13 8.27 1.68
N ARG A 155 4.62 8.08 0.46
CA ARG A 155 3.19 8.25 0.18
C ARG A 155 2.31 7.35 1.05
N ARG A 156 2.76 6.14 1.36
CA ARG A 156 2.04 5.19 2.22
C ARG A 156 2.22 5.48 3.72
N TRP A 157 3.40 5.94 4.13
CA TRP A 157 3.83 5.92 5.53
C TRP A 157 4.14 7.28 6.14
N ARG A 158 4.35 8.31 5.32
CA ARG A 158 4.57 9.72 5.65
C ARG A 158 3.98 10.64 4.55
N PRO A 159 2.66 10.58 4.31
CA PRO A 159 2.01 11.27 3.20
C PRO A 159 2.17 12.81 3.23
N GLU A 160 2.42 13.39 4.39
CA GLU A 160 2.64 14.82 4.58
C GLU A 160 3.99 15.33 4.04
N HIS A 161 4.95 14.43 3.75
CA HIS A 161 6.28 14.81 3.29
C HIS A 161 6.88 13.73 2.36
N ILE A 162 6.63 13.92 1.05
CA ILE A 162 7.08 13.04 -0.04
C ILE A 162 8.18 13.75 -0.83
N THR A 163 9.40 13.24 -0.72
CA THR A 163 10.61 13.86 -1.28
C THR A 163 11.37 12.94 -2.23
N GLY A 164 11.17 11.62 -2.11
CA GLY A 164 11.98 10.61 -2.81
C GLY A 164 13.40 10.49 -2.27
N ILE A 165 13.71 11.14 -1.14
CA ILE A 165 15.04 11.13 -0.51
C ILE A 165 14.89 10.57 0.90
N PRO A 166 15.59 9.48 1.25
CA PRO A 166 15.47 8.91 2.59
C PRO A 166 16.07 9.85 3.64
N ASP A 167 15.41 9.94 4.79
CA ASP A 167 15.87 10.67 5.96
C ASP A 167 15.71 9.83 7.24
N GLY A 168 16.04 10.42 8.39
CA GLY A 168 16.01 9.70 9.67
C GLY A 168 14.61 9.22 10.09
N GLU A 169 13.56 9.94 9.70
CA GLU A 169 12.19 9.58 10.06
C GLU A 169 11.70 8.40 9.21
N VAL A 170 11.87 8.47 7.88
CA VAL A 170 11.50 7.38 6.96
C VAL A 170 12.26 6.11 7.30
N ALA A 171 13.55 6.24 7.63
CA ALA A 171 14.38 5.13 8.09
C ALA A 171 13.82 4.49 9.37
N ALA A 172 13.45 5.30 10.36
CA ALA A 172 12.88 4.79 11.60
C ALA A 172 11.53 4.11 11.39
N ILE A 173 10.68 4.65 10.51
CA ILE A 173 9.39 4.04 10.15
C ILE A 173 9.61 2.66 9.53
N LEU A 174 10.47 2.57 8.50
CA LEU A 174 10.80 1.30 7.85
C LEU A 174 11.34 0.27 8.84
N TRP A 175 12.22 0.70 9.73
CA TRP A 175 12.79 -0.18 10.75
C TRP A 175 11.73 -0.73 11.70
N GLN A 176 10.84 0.13 12.21
CA GLN A 176 9.78 -0.29 13.11
C GLN A 176 8.83 -1.29 12.42
N LEU A 177 8.48 -1.05 11.15
CA LEU A 177 7.67 -1.98 10.36
C LEU A 177 8.33 -3.34 10.18
N LEU A 178 9.66 -3.39 9.99
CA LEU A 178 10.42 -4.63 9.89
C LEU A 178 10.48 -5.37 11.24
N LEU A 179 10.70 -4.65 12.35
CA LEU A 179 10.68 -5.23 13.69
C LEU A 179 9.31 -5.85 14.01
N ASP A 180 8.23 -5.13 13.75
CA ASP A 180 6.88 -5.65 13.99
C ASP A 180 6.59 -6.88 13.11
N ARG A 181 7.14 -6.91 11.89
CA ARG A 181 7.03 -8.09 11.02
C ARG A 181 7.75 -9.28 11.60
N ASP A 182 9.01 -9.11 11.98
CA ASP A 182 9.86 -10.19 12.47
C ASP A 182 9.40 -10.69 13.86
N GLN A 183 8.69 -9.86 14.63
CA GLN A 183 8.02 -10.23 15.89
C GLN A 183 6.62 -10.85 15.70
N GLY A 184 6.15 -11.02 14.46
CA GLY A 184 4.85 -11.64 14.16
C GLY A 184 3.63 -10.75 14.42
N ARG A 185 3.81 -9.44 14.62
CA ARG A 185 2.72 -8.47 14.90
C ARG A 185 2.01 -7.95 13.66
N THR A 186 2.41 -8.44 12.48
CA THR A 186 1.93 -7.98 11.17
C THR A 186 0.87 -8.89 10.54
N ARG A 187 0.47 -9.95 11.25
CA ARG A 187 -0.72 -10.72 10.92
C ARG A 187 -1.99 -9.97 11.32
#